data_AF-A0A814BCM7-F1
#
_entry.id   AF-A0A814BCM7-F1
#
_cell.length_a   1.000
_cell.length_b   1.000
_cell.length_c   1.000
_cell.angle_alpha   90.00
_cell.angle_beta   90.00
_cell.angle_gamma   90.00
#
_symmetry.space_group_name_H-M   'P 1'
#
loop_
_entity.id
_entity.type
_entity.pdbx_description
1 polymer ?
#
loop_
_entity_poly.entity_id
_entity_poly.type
_entity_poly.pdbx_seq_one_letter_code
_entity_poly.pdbx_strand_id
1 'polypeptide(L)'
;MMPTSLVPASILLTIIFALPTGIITAITNMTITALGATDFLGSLILLGNPIGYLTFRTFTHTCQNQILIYLTNIKIGHYMKIPPRIVFPLFIIASIITSIIQYITSIYLLNNVPHICTSNNPAWRCLALHATHTASIVYGATGSFIWNSQYSSMLYGFLIGAILPILSWFLWKAFPHIKWLALINFPIFLMATLMLPPAPAAEYPSWFLVGFIFNLILYRYAHNWWETYAYTFSIAMSCGVAICGFVIFFAFQLHSSSFPQWWGLGGINGDGCPLDGANFSGVIPTDRYI
;
A
#
# COMPACT_ATOMS: atom_id res chain seq x y z
N MET A 1 5.40 20.51 13.80
CA MET A 1 5.54 20.81 12.36
C MET A 1 6.96 20.48 11.91
N MET A 2 7.14 20.06 10.66
CA MET A 2 8.45 19.71 10.12
C MET A 2 9.27 20.98 9.82
N PRO A 3 10.55 21.04 10.24
CA PRO A 3 11.47 22.10 9.85
C PRO A 3 11.58 22.21 8.32
N THR A 4 11.50 23.43 7.79
CA THR A 4 11.60 23.70 6.34
C THR A 4 12.93 23.20 5.74
N SER A 5 13.99 23.16 6.54
CA SER A 5 15.31 22.63 6.16
C SER A 5 15.34 21.14 5.83
N LEU A 6 14.35 20.37 6.29
CA LEU A 6 14.28 18.92 6.05
C LEU A 6 13.50 18.57 4.77
N VAL A 7 12.80 19.52 4.17
CA VAL A 7 12.06 19.30 2.91
C VAL A 7 13.01 18.91 1.77
N PRO A 8 14.14 19.61 1.52
CA PRO A 8 15.11 19.20 0.51
C PRO A 8 15.69 17.81 0.76
N ALA A 9 15.94 17.46 2.03
CA ALA A 9 16.46 16.15 2.41
C ALA A 9 15.47 15.03 2.06
N SER A 10 14.17 15.24 2.28
CA SER A 10 13.11 14.29 1.90
C SER A 10 13.05 14.07 0.39
N ILE A 11 13.22 15.13 -0.41
CA ILE A 11 13.22 15.06 -1.88
C ILE A 11 14.46 14.30 -2.37
N LEU A 12 15.64 14.62 -1.83
CA LEU A 12 16.89 13.94 -2.19
C LEU A 12 16.81 12.43 -1.90
N LEU A 13 16.29 12.07 -0.72
CA LEU A 13 16.08 10.68 -0.33
C LEU A 13 15.15 9.95 -1.30
N THR A 14 14.08 10.62 -1.71
CA THR A 14 13.11 10.09 -2.67
C THR A 14 13.75 9.82 -4.02
N ILE A 15 14.61 10.72 -4.53
CA ILE A 15 15.31 10.53 -5.80
C ILE A 15 16.23 9.31 -5.74
N ILE A 16 16.97 9.13 -4.63
CA ILE A 16 17.86 7.99 -4.44
C ILE A 16 17.08 6.67 -4.46
N PHE A 17 15.94 6.60 -3.78
CA PHE A 17 15.12 5.37 -3.73
C PHE A 17 14.21 5.18 -4.94
N ALA A 18 13.88 6.24 -5.70
CA ALA A 18 13.05 6.15 -6.90
C ALA A 18 13.71 5.30 -7.99
N LEU A 19 15.04 5.35 -8.13
CA LEU A 19 15.76 4.57 -9.14
C LEU A 19 15.70 3.05 -8.90
N PRO A 20 16.09 2.50 -7.74
CA PRO A 20 16.03 1.06 -7.50
C PRO A 20 14.58 0.55 -7.48
N THR A 21 13.66 1.30 -6.88
CA THR A 21 12.24 0.91 -6.89
C THR A 21 11.68 0.94 -8.30
N GLY A 22 12.01 1.96 -9.11
CA GLY A 22 11.65 2.04 -10.53
C GLY A 22 12.13 0.83 -11.34
N ILE A 23 13.39 0.39 -11.16
CA ILE A 23 13.91 -0.82 -11.81
C ILE A 23 13.10 -2.05 -11.42
N ILE A 24 12.81 -2.24 -10.14
CA ILE A 24 12.02 -3.39 -9.67
C ILE A 24 10.61 -3.34 -10.25
N THR A 25 9.95 -2.17 -10.24
CA THR A 25 8.62 -2.02 -10.83
C THR A 25 8.63 -2.32 -12.32
N ALA A 26 9.68 -1.93 -13.05
CA ALA A 26 9.78 -2.14 -14.49
C ALA A 26 9.95 -3.62 -14.86
N ILE A 27 10.62 -4.41 -14.03
CA ILE A 27 10.86 -5.84 -14.26
C ILE A 27 9.67 -6.68 -13.78
N THR A 28 9.13 -6.36 -12.61
CA THR A 28 8.16 -7.20 -11.89
C THR A 28 6.72 -6.77 -12.11
N ASN A 29 6.50 -5.58 -12.67
CA ASN A 29 5.20 -4.92 -12.78
C ASN A 29 4.50 -4.71 -11.43
N MET A 30 5.23 -4.79 -10.32
CA MET A 30 4.70 -4.54 -8.97
C MET A 30 5.33 -3.29 -8.36
N THR A 31 4.49 -2.38 -7.86
CA THR A 31 4.94 -1.10 -7.30
C THR A 31 5.39 -1.26 -5.86
N ILE A 32 6.70 -1.35 -5.66
CA ILE A 32 7.32 -1.35 -4.32
C ILE A 32 7.64 0.09 -3.93
N THR A 33 7.06 0.56 -2.84
CA THR A 33 7.43 1.83 -2.22
C THR A 33 8.46 1.61 -1.12
N ALA A 34 9.41 2.53 -0.98
CA ALA A 34 10.53 2.39 -0.03
C ALA A 34 10.14 2.81 1.40
N LEU A 35 8.87 2.60 1.78
CA LEU A 35 8.26 3.10 3.02
C LEU A 35 9.06 2.72 4.26
N GLY A 36 9.44 1.45 4.42
CA GLY A 36 10.14 1.01 5.63
C GLY A 36 11.50 1.71 5.83
N ALA A 37 12.25 1.94 4.76
CA ALA A 37 13.56 2.59 4.84
C ALA A 37 13.42 4.10 5.09
N THR A 38 12.46 4.77 4.43
CA THR A 38 12.21 6.19 4.67
C THR A 38 11.61 6.44 6.05
N ASP A 39 10.77 5.54 6.55
CA ASP A 39 10.22 5.60 7.90
C ASP A 39 11.30 5.47 8.96
N PHE A 40 12.21 4.51 8.80
CA PHE A 40 13.32 4.32 9.72
C PHE A 40 14.25 5.55 9.73
N LEU A 41 14.64 6.07 8.56
CA LEU A 41 15.45 7.30 8.49
C LEU A 41 14.71 8.50 9.07
N GLY A 42 13.42 8.65 8.76
CA GLY A 42 12.57 9.70 9.32
C GLY A 42 12.49 9.65 10.84
N SER A 43 12.43 8.44 11.42
CA SER A 43 12.42 8.23 12.88
C SER A 43 13.70 8.72 13.56
N LEU A 44 14.86 8.55 12.91
CA LEU A 44 16.15 8.99 13.44
C LEU A 44 16.32 10.52 13.34
N ILE A 45 15.78 11.14 12.29
CA ILE A 45 15.93 12.58 12.04
C ILE A 45 14.95 13.39 12.89
N LEU A 46 13.71 12.90 13.07
CA LEU A 46 12.60 13.64 13.69
C LEU A 46 12.16 13.00 15.02
N LEU A 47 13.13 12.74 15.89
CA LEU A 47 12.92 12.14 17.20
C LEU A 47 11.98 12.99 18.06
N GLY A 48 10.93 12.37 18.62
CA GLY A 48 10.00 13.00 19.55
C GLY A 48 8.99 13.97 18.90
N ASN A 49 9.00 14.10 17.57
CA ASN A 49 8.09 14.99 16.84
C ASN A 49 7.22 14.18 15.84
N PRO A 50 6.09 13.61 16.30
CA PRO A 50 5.23 12.76 15.45
C PRO A 50 4.64 13.51 14.27
N ILE A 51 4.28 14.79 14.44
CA ILE A 51 3.72 15.62 13.36
C ILE A 51 4.79 15.89 12.28
N GLY A 52 6.03 16.13 12.69
CA GLY A 52 7.16 16.28 11.77
C GLY A 52 7.44 15.00 10.99
N TYR A 53 7.47 13.86 11.67
CA TYR A 53 7.64 12.55 11.03
C TYR A 53 6.53 12.26 10.03
N LEU A 54 5.26 12.52 10.38
CA LEU A 54 4.12 12.29 9.49
C LEU A 54 4.26 13.11 8.19
N THR A 55 4.64 14.38 8.31
CA THR A 55 4.89 15.23 7.13
C THR A 55 6.05 14.68 6.28
N PHE A 56 7.18 14.33 6.88
CA PHE A 56 8.31 13.71 6.17
C PHE A 56 7.92 12.41 5.43
N ARG A 57 7.19 11.52 6.09
CA ARG A 57 6.66 10.28 5.51
C ARG A 57 5.74 10.58 4.32
N THR A 58 4.81 11.52 4.47
CA THR A 58 3.88 11.87 3.38
C THR A 58 4.62 12.42 2.16
N PHE A 59 5.59 13.31 2.34
CA PHE A 59 6.39 13.84 1.23
C PHE A 59 7.19 12.75 0.52
N THR A 60 7.93 11.93 1.27
CA THR A 60 8.75 10.86 0.67
C THR A 60 7.89 9.86 -0.10
N HIS A 61 6.80 9.37 0.52
CA HIS A 61 5.92 8.39 -0.10
C HIS A 61 5.15 8.94 -1.31
N THR A 62 4.55 10.13 -1.21
CA THR A 62 3.76 10.69 -2.31
C THR A 62 4.65 11.08 -3.48
N CYS A 63 5.79 11.73 -3.25
CA CYS A 63 6.74 12.05 -4.30
C CYS A 63 7.25 10.79 -5.02
N GLN A 64 7.55 9.71 -4.27
CA GLN A 64 7.97 8.45 -4.87
C GLN A 64 6.89 7.87 -5.80
N ASN A 65 5.65 7.81 -5.34
CA ASN A 65 4.53 7.29 -6.14
C ASN A 65 4.30 8.15 -7.39
N GLN A 66 4.35 9.47 -7.27
CA GLN A 66 4.17 10.37 -8.41
C GLN A 66 5.28 10.20 -9.45
N ILE A 67 6.53 9.99 -9.04
CA ILE A 67 7.64 9.70 -9.95
C ILE A 67 7.37 8.41 -10.73
N LEU A 68 6.97 7.33 -10.05
CA LEU A 68 6.70 6.03 -10.70
C LEU A 68 5.51 6.11 -11.67
N ILE A 69 4.42 6.74 -11.25
CA ILE A 69 3.24 6.97 -12.11
C ILE A 69 3.63 7.80 -13.34
N TYR A 70 4.41 8.86 -13.16
CA TYR A 70 4.89 9.69 -14.26
C TYR A 70 5.76 8.90 -15.26
N LEU A 71 6.69 8.08 -14.76
CA LEU A 71 7.54 7.22 -15.61
C LEU A 71 6.70 6.22 -16.43
N THR A 72 5.70 5.59 -15.80
CA THR A 72 4.78 4.67 -16.49
C THR A 72 3.99 5.40 -17.59
N ASN A 73 3.52 6.62 -17.31
CA ASN A 73 2.77 7.41 -18.28
C ASN A 73 3.63 7.94 -19.43
N ILE A 74 4.91 8.30 -19.20
CA ILE A 74 5.84 8.61 -20.30
C ILE A 74 6.03 7.40 -21.20
N LYS A 75 6.18 6.21 -20.63
CA LYS A 75 6.36 4.98 -21.40
C LYS A 75 5.14 4.70 -22.29
N ILE A 76 3.93 4.86 -21.75
CA ILE A 76 2.68 4.76 -22.53
C ILE A 76 2.62 5.85 -23.60
N GLY A 77 2.96 7.10 -23.25
CA GLY A 77 3.04 8.21 -24.21
C GLY A 77 4.00 7.95 -25.36
N HIS A 78 5.14 7.32 -25.08
CA HIS A 78 6.10 6.89 -26.09
C HIS A 78 5.50 5.85 -27.05
N TYR A 79 4.78 4.85 -26.53
CA TYR A 79 4.06 3.88 -27.36
C TYR A 79 2.95 4.51 -28.22
N MET A 80 2.27 5.54 -27.69
CA MET A 80 1.24 6.29 -28.41
C MET A 80 1.80 7.41 -29.31
N LYS A 81 3.13 7.55 -29.41
CA LYS A 81 3.83 8.59 -30.18
C LYS A 81 3.49 10.03 -29.76
N ILE A 82 3.15 10.23 -28.48
CA ILE A 82 2.90 11.56 -27.91
C ILE A 82 4.24 12.17 -27.46
N PRO A 83 4.58 13.41 -27.88
CA PRO A 83 5.84 14.02 -27.49
C PRO A 83 5.86 14.36 -25.98
N PRO A 84 6.98 14.15 -25.27
CA PRO A 84 7.08 14.35 -23.82
C PRO A 84 6.85 15.80 -23.38
N ARG A 85 7.05 16.77 -24.28
CA ARG A 85 6.75 18.20 -24.06
C ARG A 85 5.28 18.46 -23.75
N ILE A 86 4.37 17.58 -24.20
CA ILE A 86 2.94 17.68 -23.94
C ILE A 86 2.59 16.86 -22.68
N VAL A 87 3.20 15.70 -22.50
CA VAL A 87 2.94 14.81 -21.35
C VAL A 87 3.29 15.49 -20.01
N PHE A 88 4.40 16.22 -19.95
CA PHE A 88 4.85 16.90 -18.73
C PHE A 88 3.84 17.93 -18.17
N PRO A 89 3.42 18.97 -18.93
CA PRO A 89 2.45 19.95 -18.42
C PRO A 89 1.07 19.32 -18.15
N LEU A 90 0.65 18.33 -18.94
CA LEU A 90 -0.61 17.60 -18.69
C LEU A 90 -0.62 16.96 -17.30
N PHE A 91 0.48 16.31 -16.91
CA PHE A 91 0.58 15.65 -15.61
C PHE A 91 0.56 16.64 -14.45
N ILE A 92 1.20 17.81 -14.61
CA ILE A 92 1.17 18.89 -13.62
C ILE A 92 -0.26 19.40 -13.43
N ILE A 93 -0.96 19.69 -14.53
CA ILE A 93 -2.35 20.19 -14.49
C ILE A 93 -3.25 19.13 -13.84
N ALA A 94 -3.13 17.86 -14.22
CA ALA A 94 -3.91 16.78 -13.64
C ALA A 94 -3.65 16.62 -12.13
N SER A 95 -2.40 16.75 -11.69
CA SER A 95 -2.03 16.68 -10.28
C SER A 95 -2.61 17.83 -9.45
N ILE A 96 -2.63 19.04 -10.01
CA ILE A 96 -3.24 20.21 -9.36
C ILE A 96 -4.75 20.01 -9.21
N ILE A 97 -5.43 19.60 -10.28
CA ILE A 97 -6.88 19.35 -10.26
C ILE A 97 -7.22 18.25 -9.24
N THR A 98 -6.47 17.14 -9.27
CA THR A 98 -6.68 16.01 -8.36
C THR A 98 -6.48 16.41 -6.90
N SER A 99 -5.44 17.19 -6.59
CA SER A 99 -5.18 17.64 -5.22
C SER A 99 -6.26 18.57 -4.68
N ILE A 100 -6.78 19.49 -5.51
CA ILE A 100 -7.90 20.38 -5.14
C ILE A 100 -9.17 19.56 -4.86
N ILE A 101 -9.55 18.65 -5.76
CA ILE A 101 -10.75 17.83 -5.61
C ILE A 101 -10.63 16.95 -4.36
N GLN A 102 -9.47 16.33 -4.14
CA GLN A 102 -9.23 15.48 -2.97
C GLN A 102 -9.32 16.28 -1.67
N TYR A 103 -8.78 17.50 -1.64
CA TYR A 103 -8.88 18.39 -0.48
C TYR A 103 -10.33 18.79 -0.18
N ILE A 104 -11.08 19.25 -1.19
CA ILE A 104 -12.49 19.64 -1.04
C ILE A 104 -13.32 18.46 -0.55
N THR A 105 -13.13 17.28 -1.14
CA THR A 105 -13.84 16.06 -0.76
C THR A 105 -13.52 15.65 0.68
N SER A 106 -12.26 15.77 1.10
CA SER A 106 -11.85 15.45 2.47
C SER A 106 -12.53 16.36 3.50
N ILE A 107 -12.57 17.67 3.23
CA ILE A 107 -13.27 18.63 4.10
C ILE A 107 -14.77 18.36 4.12
N TYR A 108 -15.37 18.09 2.96
CA TYR A 108 -16.78 17.78 2.85
C TYR A 108 -17.16 16.55 3.70
N LEU A 109 -16.36 15.48 3.63
CA LEU A 109 -16.58 14.28 4.42
C LEU A 109 -16.44 14.54 5.92
N LEU A 110 -15.42 15.28 6.35
CA LEU A 110 -15.21 15.63 7.76
C LEU A 110 -16.35 16.47 8.36
N ASN A 111 -16.97 17.34 7.56
CA ASN A 111 -18.04 18.23 8.03
C ASN A 111 -19.44 17.60 7.98
N ASN A 112 -19.70 16.69 7.03
CA ASN A 112 -21.05 16.15 6.80
C ASN A 112 -21.26 14.73 7.33
N VAL A 113 -20.19 13.94 7.50
CA VAL A 113 -20.32 12.57 8.00
C VAL A 113 -20.12 12.56 9.52
N PRO A 114 -21.17 12.31 10.32
CA PRO A 114 -21.01 12.22 11.77
C PRO A 114 -20.18 10.99 12.15
N HIS A 115 -19.35 11.13 13.18
CA HIS A 115 -18.58 10.04 13.78
C HIS A 115 -17.63 9.31 12.80
N ILE A 116 -17.08 10.03 11.82
CA ILE A 116 -16.08 9.50 10.89
C ILE A 116 -14.83 9.00 11.62
N CYS A 117 -14.26 7.88 11.17
CA CYS A 117 -13.09 7.22 11.78
C CYS A 117 -13.27 6.83 13.26
N THR A 118 -14.50 6.62 13.71
CA THR A 118 -14.81 6.10 15.05
C THR A 118 -15.51 4.75 14.95
N SER A 119 -15.41 3.94 16.01
CA SER A 119 -16.04 2.62 16.10
C SER A 119 -17.57 2.65 15.96
N ASN A 120 -18.20 3.80 16.20
CA ASN A 120 -19.65 3.99 16.09
C ASN A 120 -20.15 4.04 14.64
N ASN A 121 -19.27 4.25 13.66
CA ASN A 121 -19.64 4.30 12.24
C ASN A 121 -18.83 3.27 11.43
N PRO A 122 -19.29 2.00 11.35
CA PRO A 122 -18.52 0.92 10.74
C PRO A 122 -18.32 1.10 9.22
N ALA A 123 -19.15 1.91 8.56
CA ALA A 123 -18.96 2.22 7.14
C ALA A 123 -17.74 3.12 6.88
N TRP A 124 -17.29 3.86 7.90
CA TRP A 124 -16.23 4.86 7.79
C TRP A 124 -15.11 4.65 8.83
N ARG A 125 -14.56 3.42 8.91
CA ARG A 125 -13.50 3.06 9.87
C ARG A 125 -12.12 3.68 9.63
N CYS A 126 -11.83 4.16 8.42
CA CYS A 126 -10.55 4.83 8.10
C CYS A 126 -9.27 4.01 8.43
N LEU A 127 -9.25 2.71 8.12
CA LEU A 127 -8.12 1.81 8.45
C LEU A 127 -6.74 2.34 8.02
N ALA A 128 -6.64 2.89 6.80
CA ALA A 128 -5.38 3.45 6.30
C ALA A 128 -4.91 4.68 7.11
N LEU A 129 -5.84 5.50 7.60
CA LEU A 129 -5.52 6.65 8.45
C LEU A 129 -5.03 6.19 9.84
N HIS A 130 -5.68 5.19 10.42
CA HIS A 130 -5.26 4.60 11.70
C HIS A 130 -3.89 3.95 11.61
N ALA A 131 -3.59 3.24 10.51
CA ALA A 131 -2.27 2.65 10.28
C ALA A 131 -1.17 3.72 10.21
N THR A 132 -1.40 4.81 9.46
CA THR A 132 -0.44 5.92 9.35
C THR A 132 -0.31 6.71 10.66
N HIS A 133 -1.39 6.89 11.40
CA HIS A 133 -1.38 7.50 12.74
C HIS A 133 -0.58 6.65 13.74
N THR A 134 -0.82 5.35 13.79
CA THR A 134 -0.08 4.41 14.65
C THR A 134 1.40 4.40 14.29
N ALA A 135 1.74 4.39 13.01
CA ALA A 135 3.13 4.51 12.55
C ALA A 135 3.79 5.81 13.02
N SER A 136 3.05 6.94 13.05
CA SER A 136 3.58 8.22 13.54
C SER A 136 3.89 8.23 15.02
N ILE A 137 3.13 7.47 15.82
CA ILE A 137 3.42 7.29 17.24
C ILE A 137 4.67 6.43 17.41
N VAL A 138 4.69 5.26 16.75
CA VAL A 138 5.80 4.29 16.87
C VAL A 138 7.12 4.91 16.43
N TYR A 139 7.18 5.42 15.20
CA TYR A 139 8.42 5.93 14.61
C TYR A 139 8.70 7.38 14.97
N GLY A 140 7.67 8.22 15.11
CA GLY A 140 7.85 9.65 15.37
C GLY A 140 7.96 10.01 16.85
N ALA A 141 7.07 9.48 17.70
CA ALA A 141 7.09 9.79 19.14
C ALA A 141 8.06 8.90 19.93
N THR A 142 8.11 7.60 19.63
CA THR A 142 8.90 6.61 20.40
C THR A 142 10.18 6.15 19.71
N GLY A 143 10.62 6.79 18.62
CA GLY A 143 11.75 6.32 17.79
C GLY A 143 13.03 5.95 18.55
N SER A 144 13.41 6.72 19.59
CA SER A 144 14.58 6.40 20.43
C SER A 144 14.38 5.18 21.33
N PHE A 145 13.14 4.94 21.79
CA PHE A 145 12.79 3.86 22.71
C PHE A 145 12.61 2.50 22.03
N ILE A 146 12.47 2.44 20.70
CA ILE A 146 12.28 1.16 19.98
C ILE A 146 13.44 0.19 20.28
N TRP A 147 14.68 0.70 20.32
CA TRP A 147 15.91 -0.09 20.54
C TRP A 147 15.96 -0.82 21.89
N ASN A 148 15.41 -0.22 22.95
CA ASN A 148 15.40 -0.79 24.30
C ASN A 148 14.01 -1.35 24.70
N SER A 149 13.05 -1.36 23.77
CA SER A 149 11.71 -1.90 24.03
C SER A 149 11.58 -3.36 23.61
N GLN A 150 10.44 -3.96 23.94
CA GLN A 150 10.04 -5.28 23.44
C GLN A 150 9.95 -5.35 21.90
N TYR A 151 9.84 -4.21 21.21
CA TYR A 151 9.79 -4.10 19.75
C TYR A 151 11.17 -4.04 19.08
N SER A 152 12.26 -4.07 19.85
CA SER A 152 13.63 -4.09 19.32
C SER A 152 13.87 -5.27 18.36
N SER A 153 13.18 -6.39 18.61
CA SER A 153 13.23 -7.58 17.76
C SER A 153 12.75 -7.31 16.31
N MET A 154 11.82 -6.38 16.12
CA MET A 154 11.30 -6.03 14.79
C MET A 154 12.34 -5.30 13.93
N LEU A 155 13.31 -4.62 14.54
CA LEU A 155 14.38 -3.92 13.82
C LEU A 155 15.32 -4.91 13.10
N TYR A 156 15.47 -6.14 13.59
CA TYR A 156 16.22 -7.19 12.89
C TYR A 156 15.61 -7.53 11.53
N GLY A 157 14.33 -7.22 11.31
CA GLY A 157 13.69 -7.36 9.99
C GLY A 157 14.41 -6.58 8.90
N PHE A 158 14.99 -5.40 9.19
CA PHE A 158 15.76 -4.63 8.21
C PHE A 158 17.07 -5.34 7.84
N LEU A 159 17.75 -5.95 8.81
CA LEU A 159 18.96 -6.73 8.57
C LEU A 159 18.66 -7.98 7.75
N ILE A 160 17.60 -8.70 8.11
CA ILE A 160 17.13 -9.87 7.35
C ILE A 160 16.78 -9.46 5.90
N GLY A 161 16.07 -8.35 5.73
CA GLY A 161 15.74 -7.79 4.42
C GLY A 161 16.96 -7.41 3.57
N ALA A 162 18.06 -6.96 4.20
CA ALA A 162 19.31 -6.67 3.51
C ALA A 162 20.10 -7.93 3.14
N ILE A 163 20.06 -8.96 3.99
CA ILE A 163 20.80 -10.22 3.81
C ILE A 163 20.13 -11.11 2.76
N LEU A 164 18.80 -11.18 2.73
CA LEU A 164 18.05 -12.09 1.87
C LEU A 164 18.40 -11.97 0.36
N PRO A 165 18.43 -10.77 -0.25
CA PRO A 165 18.83 -10.62 -1.66
C PRO A 165 20.27 -11.07 -1.94
N ILE A 166 21.19 -10.80 -1.01
CA ILE A 166 22.60 -11.21 -1.11
C ILE A 166 22.70 -12.73 -1.05
N LEU A 167 21.94 -13.35 -0.15
CA LEU A 167 21.88 -14.80 -0.01
C LEU A 167 21.32 -15.47 -1.27
N SER A 168 20.23 -14.95 -1.86
CA SER A 168 19.72 -15.46 -3.16
C SER A 168 20.76 -15.35 -4.26
N TRP A 169 21.48 -14.23 -4.34
CA TRP A 169 22.50 -14.03 -5.37
C TRP A 169 23.66 -15.02 -5.22
N PHE A 170 24.11 -15.24 -3.98
CA PHE A 170 25.16 -16.21 -3.69
C PHE A 170 24.72 -17.65 -4.00
N LEU A 171 23.50 -18.04 -3.61
CA LEU A 171 22.93 -19.36 -3.88
C LEU A 171 22.80 -19.63 -5.38
N TRP A 172 22.32 -18.64 -6.15
CA TRP A 172 22.25 -18.75 -7.60
C TRP A 172 23.63 -18.91 -8.25
N LYS A 173 24.64 -18.19 -7.75
CA LYS A 173 26.02 -18.29 -8.26
C LYS A 173 26.71 -19.61 -7.89
N ALA A 174 26.45 -20.14 -6.70
CA ALA A 174 27.03 -21.40 -6.21
C ALA A 174 26.41 -22.65 -6.85
N PHE A 175 25.11 -22.60 -7.19
CA PHE A 175 24.37 -23.73 -7.77
C PHE A 175 23.76 -23.40 -9.15
N PRO A 176 24.59 -23.18 -10.18
CA PRO A 176 24.11 -22.80 -11.52
C PRO A 176 23.27 -23.88 -12.20
N HIS A 177 23.36 -25.14 -11.76
CA HIS A 177 22.54 -26.24 -12.27
C HIS A 177 21.05 -26.11 -11.91
N ILE A 178 20.72 -25.34 -10.88
CA ILE A 178 19.39 -25.25 -10.30
C ILE A 178 18.68 -23.99 -10.82
N LYS A 179 17.98 -24.11 -11.96
CA LYS A 179 17.37 -22.97 -12.69
C LYS A 179 16.31 -22.19 -11.90
N TRP A 180 15.60 -22.84 -10.97
CA TRP A 180 14.55 -22.19 -10.18
C TRP A 180 15.09 -21.23 -9.10
N LEU A 181 16.34 -21.39 -8.66
CA LEU A 181 16.97 -20.43 -7.73
C LEU A 181 17.12 -19.04 -8.34
N ALA A 182 17.24 -18.95 -9.68
CA ALA A 182 17.28 -17.67 -10.40
C ALA A 182 15.93 -16.93 -10.41
N LEU A 183 14.82 -17.63 -10.15
CA LEU A 183 13.46 -17.07 -10.18
C LEU A 183 13.04 -16.51 -8.81
N ILE A 184 13.79 -16.81 -7.74
CA ILE A 184 13.47 -16.38 -6.38
C ILE A 184 13.82 -14.89 -6.23
N ASN A 185 12.79 -14.06 -6.15
CA ASN A 185 12.92 -12.63 -5.88
C ASN A 185 12.40 -12.31 -4.48
N PHE A 186 13.31 -12.23 -3.50
CA PHE A 186 12.94 -11.90 -2.12
C PHE A 186 12.22 -10.56 -1.93
N PRO A 187 12.57 -9.47 -2.64
CA PRO A 187 11.84 -8.21 -2.52
C PRO A 187 10.35 -8.36 -2.88
N ILE A 188 10.05 -9.17 -3.90
CA ILE A 188 8.67 -9.48 -4.30
C ILE A 188 7.96 -10.28 -3.21
N PHE A 189 8.61 -11.30 -2.67
CA PHE A 189 8.04 -12.15 -1.64
C PHE A 189 7.70 -11.36 -0.36
N LEU A 190 8.61 -10.50 0.10
CA LEU A 190 8.41 -9.64 1.27
C LEU A 190 7.42 -8.49 1.01
N MET A 191 7.23 -8.09 -0.26
CA MET A 191 6.25 -7.06 -0.62
C MET A 191 4.82 -7.48 -0.27
N ALA A 192 4.50 -8.78 -0.36
CA ALA A 192 3.16 -9.28 -0.06
C ALA A 192 2.70 -8.84 1.35
N THR A 193 3.64 -8.72 2.30
CA THR A 193 3.31 -8.35 3.69
C THR A 193 3.14 -6.86 3.94
N LEU A 194 3.35 -5.99 2.93
CA LEU A 194 3.27 -4.53 3.14
C LEU A 194 1.85 -4.02 3.45
N MET A 195 0.81 -4.76 3.03
CA MET A 195 -0.59 -4.42 3.28
C MET A 195 -1.17 -5.13 4.52
N LEU A 196 -0.39 -5.92 5.26
CA LEU A 196 -0.90 -6.64 6.44
C LEU A 196 -1.48 -5.69 7.51
N PRO A 197 -0.98 -4.45 7.68
CA PRO A 197 -1.63 -3.43 8.49
C PRO A 197 -2.10 -2.26 7.60
N PRO A 198 -3.07 -2.47 6.69
CA PRO A 198 -4.47 -2.13 6.95
C PRO A 198 -5.49 -3.04 6.23
N ALA A 199 -5.04 -4.15 5.63
CA ALA A 199 -5.92 -5.08 4.94
C ALA A 199 -6.61 -6.02 5.95
N PRO A 200 -7.92 -6.27 5.82
CA PRO A 200 -8.61 -7.32 6.56
C PRO A 200 -7.95 -8.68 6.35
N ALA A 201 -7.99 -9.54 7.37
CA ALA A 201 -7.37 -10.88 7.32
C ALA A 201 -7.88 -11.76 6.16
N ALA A 202 -9.09 -11.49 5.65
CA ALA A 202 -9.71 -12.20 4.53
C ALA A 202 -9.07 -11.89 3.17
N GLU A 203 -8.33 -10.79 3.01
CA GLU A 203 -7.77 -10.41 1.70
C GLU A 203 -6.68 -11.38 1.23
N TYR A 204 -5.75 -11.76 2.10
CA TYR A 204 -4.64 -12.65 1.78
C TYR A 204 -5.04 -14.05 1.27
N PRO A 205 -5.91 -14.80 1.96
CA PRO A 205 -6.36 -16.10 1.46
C PRO A 205 -7.16 -15.93 0.16
N SER A 206 -7.91 -14.84 0.00
CA SER A 206 -8.64 -14.54 -1.24
C SER A 206 -7.68 -14.27 -2.40
N TRP A 207 -6.63 -13.47 -2.20
CA TRP A 207 -5.59 -13.23 -3.21
C TRP A 207 -4.86 -14.52 -3.58
N PHE A 208 -4.54 -15.36 -2.61
CA PHE A 208 -3.91 -16.65 -2.87
C PHE A 208 -4.83 -17.57 -3.69
N LEU A 209 -6.12 -17.66 -3.32
CA LEU A 209 -7.09 -18.49 -4.01
C LEU A 209 -7.29 -18.02 -5.46
N VAL A 210 -7.50 -16.73 -5.68
CA VAL A 210 -7.64 -16.15 -7.03
C VAL A 210 -6.35 -16.35 -7.81
N GLY A 211 -5.19 -16.09 -7.20
CA GLY A 211 -3.88 -16.32 -7.80
C GLY A 211 -3.67 -17.78 -8.22
N PHE A 212 -4.08 -18.73 -7.38
CA PHE A 212 -3.99 -20.17 -7.65
C PHE A 212 -4.93 -20.59 -8.78
N ILE A 213 -6.18 -20.14 -8.78
CA ILE A 213 -7.16 -20.46 -9.83
C ILE A 213 -6.66 -19.92 -11.18
N PHE A 214 -6.27 -18.65 -11.25
CA PHE A 214 -5.90 -18.03 -12.52
C PHE A 214 -4.52 -18.44 -13.00
N ASN A 215 -3.50 -18.47 -12.12
CA ASN A 215 -2.12 -18.70 -12.54
C ASN A 215 -1.68 -20.16 -12.49
N LEU A 216 -2.43 -21.06 -11.85
CA LEU A 216 -2.09 -22.49 -11.81
C LEU A 216 -3.15 -23.36 -12.49
N ILE A 217 -4.42 -23.22 -12.13
CA ILE A 217 -5.49 -24.05 -12.72
C ILE A 217 -5.77 -23.62 -14.16
N LEU A 218 -6.18 -22.37 -14.39
CA LEU A 218 -6.53 -21.88 -15.73
C LEU A 218 -5.32 -21.88 -16.66
N TYR A 219 -4.13 -21.56 -16.15
CA TYR A 219 -2.90 -21.67 -16.92
C TYR A 219 -2.62 -23.10 -17.42
N ARG A 220 -2.88 -24.13 -16.60
CA ARG A 220 -2.60 -25.54 -16.93
C ARG A 220 -3.71 -26.20 -17.76
N TYR A 221 -4.98 -25.92 -17.47
CA TYR A 221 -6.12 -26.63 -18.08
C TYR A 221 -6.83 -25.84 -19.18
N ALA A 222 -6.71 -24.51 -19.19
CA ALA A 222 -7.41 -23.62 -20.13
C ALA A 222 -6.46 -22.55 -20.70
N HIS A 223 -5.28 -22.97 -21.15
CA HIS A 223 -4.19 -22.07 -21.55
C HIS A 223 -4.60 -21.05 -22.63
N ASN A 224 -5.32 -21.49 -23.67
CA ASN A 224 -5.77 -20.62 -24.76
C ASN A 224 -6.68 -19.48 -24.27
N TRP A 225 -7.55 -19.77 -23.29
CA TRP A 225 -8.39 -18.75 -22.68
C TRP A 225 -7.56 -17.79 -21.82
N TRP A 226 -6.63 -18.33 -21.03
CA TRP A 226 -5.77 -17.54 -20.15
C TRP A 226 -4.91 -16.55 -20.93
N GLU A 227 -4.25 -17.00 -22.00
CA GLU A 227 -3.40 -16.15 -22.84
C GLU A 227 -4.19 -15.00 -23.49
N THR A 228 -5.42 -15.27 -23.94
CA THR A 228 -6.22 -14.29 -24.68
C THR A 228 -6.97 -13.32 -23.76
N TYR A 229 -7.50 -13.80 -22.63
CA TYR A 229 -8.50 -13.07 -21.85
C TYR A 229 -8.12 -12.75 -20.41
N ALA A 230 -7.10 -13.40 -19.81
CA ALA A 230 -6.82 -13.21 -18.38
C ALA A 230 -6.51 -11.75 -18.03
N TYR A 231 -5.75 -11.05 -18.89
CA TYR A 231 -5.42 -9.63 -18.67
C TYR A 231 -6.66 -8.73 -18.79
N THR A 232 -7.48 -8.93 -19.82
CA THR A 232 -8.73 -8.19 -20.02
C THR A 232 -9.72 -8.43 -18.87
N PHE A 233 -9.82 -9.66 -18.40
CA PHE A 233 -10.66 -10.02 -17.25
C PHE A 233 -10.21 -9.34 -15.96
N SER A 234 -8.89 -9.29 -15.71
CA SER A 234 -8.32 -8.58 -14.56
C SER A 234 -8.67 -7.08 -14.57
N ILE A 235 -8.56 -6.44 -15.74
CA ILE A 235 -8.98 -5.03 -15.91
C ILE A 235 -10.50 -4.89 -15.69
N ALA A 236 -11.31 -5.78 -16.27
CA ALA A 236 -12.75 -5.75 -16.10
C ALA A 236 -13.19 -5.88 -14.64
N MET A 237 -12.54 -6.76 -13.86
CA MET A 237 -12.79 -6.90 -12.43
C MET A 237 -12.40 -5.62 -11.67
N SER A 238 -11.28 -5.00 -12.00
CA SER A 238 -10.84 -3.73 -11.38
C SER A 238 -11.81 -2.58 -11.68
N CYS A 239 -12.28 -2.47 -12.92
CA CYS A 239 -13.32 -1.51 -13.29
C CYS A 239 -14.66 -1.82 -12.61
N GLY A 240 -15.03 -3.09 -12.50
CA GLY A 240 -16.24 -3.55 -11.82
C GLY A 240 -16.26 -3.14 -10.35
N VAL A 241 -15.15 -3.34 -9.63
CA VAL A 241 -15.01 -2.90 -8.23
C VAL A 241 -15.18 -1.39 -8.10
N ALA A 242 -14.56 -0.60 -8.99
CA ALA A 242 -14.70 0.85 -8.98
C ALA A 242 -16.16 1.30 -9.21
N ILE A 243 -16.84 0.72 -10.21
CA ILE A 243 -18.26 1.03 -10.51
C ILE A 243 -19.15 0.63 -9.33
N CYS A 244 -18.97 -0.56 -8.78
CA CYS A 244 -19.69 -1.02 -7.60
C CYS A 244 -19.46 -0.07 -6.41
N GLY A 245 -18.23 0.39 -6.19
CA GLY A 245 -17.90 1.37 -5.16
C GLY A 245 -18.68 2.67 -5.31
N PHE A 246 -18.78 3.22 -6.53
CA PHE A 246 -19.60 4.40 -6.79
C PHE A 246 -21.09 4.16 -6.51
N VAL A 247 -21.63 3.03 -6.96
CA VAL A 247 -23.03 2.67 -6.71
C VAL A 247 -23.29 2.55 -5.21
N ILE A 248 -22.43 1.87 -4.47
CA ILE A 248 -22.56 1.69 -3.02
C ILE A 248 -22.48 3.05 -2.30
N PHE A 249 -21.55 3.91 -2.71
CA PHE A 249 -21.39 5.24 -2.12
C PHE A 249 -22.65 6.09 -2.29
N PHE A 250 -23.17 6.22 -3.51
CA PHE A 250 -24.35 7.07 -3.78
C PHE A 250 -25.66 6.44 -3.28
N ALA A 251 -25.81 5.12 -3.41
CA ALA A 251 -27.04 4.44 -3.00
C ALA A 251 -27.15 4.34 -1.47
N PHE A 252 -26.05 3.96 -0.79
CA PHE A 252 -26.12 3.62 0.64
C PHE A 252 -25.39 4.60 1.55
N GLN A 253 -24.13 4.93 1.25
CA GLN A 253 -23.27 5.67 2.17
C GLN A 253 -23.66 7.16 2.28
N LEU A 254 -24.08 7.79 1.17
CA LEU A 254 -24.51 9.18 1.16
C LEU A 254 -25.81 9.40 1.94
N HIS A 255 -26.75 8.45 1.85
CA HIS A 255 -28.08 8.54 2.48
C HIS A 255 -28.11 7.98 3.91
N SER A 256 -26.97 7.59 4.48
CA SER A 256 -26.86 6.96 5.81
C SER A 256 -27.75 5.71 5.97
N SER A 257 -28.08 5.03 4.88
CA SER A 257 -28.90 3.82 4.92
C SER A 257 -28.03 2.60 5.20
N SER A 258 -28.50 1.70 6.06
CA SER A 258 -27.80 0.45 6.35
C SER A 258 -27.74 -0.43 5.11
N PHE A 259 -26.53 -0.87 4.74
CA PHE A 259 -26.34 -1.84 3.67
C PHE A 259 -27.07 -3.16 4.04
N PRO A 260 -27.77 -3.81 3.09
CA PRO A 260 -28.53 -5.03 3.38
C PRO A 260 -27.62 -6.14 3.90
N GLN A 261 -28.03 -6.82 4.96
CA GLN A 261 -27.29 -7.98 5.45
C GLN A 261 -27.43 -9.14 4.44
N TRP A 262 -26.30 -9.69 4.02
CA TRP A 262 -26.22 -10.81 3.11
C TRP A 262 -25.02 -11.70 3.45
N TRP A 263 -24.98 -12.88 2.84
CA TRP A 263 -24.03 -13.94 3.16
C TRP A 263 -22.55 -13.56 2.99
N GLY A 264 -22.22 -12.59 2.13
CA GLY A 264 -20.85 -12.14 1.90
C GLY A 264 -20.36 -11.00 2.81
N LEU A 265 -21.20 -10.46 3.69
CA LEU A 265 -20.75 -9.56 4.77
C LEU A 265 -20.14 -10.32 5.96
N GLY A 266 -20.23 -11.65 5.98
CA GLY A 266 -19.67 -12.45 7.06
C GLY A 266 -20.37 -12.26 8.42
N GLY A 267 -21.67 -11.90 8.40
CA GLY A 267 -22.52 -11.81 9.59
C GLY A 267 -22.56 -10.43 10.25
N ILE A 268 -23.09 -10.38 11.49
CA ILE A 268 -23.43 -9.15 12.23
C ILE A 268 -22.18 -8.30 12.55
N ASN A 269 -21.01 -8.92 12.64
CA ASN A 269 -19.75 -8.26 13.03
C ASN A 269 -18.91 -7.76 11.84
N GLY A 270 -19.33 -8.07 10.60
CA GLY A 270 -18.56 -7.76 9.39
C GLY A 270 -17.37 -8.71 9.17
N ASP A 271 -16.98 -8.89 7.91
CA ASP A 271 -15.83 -9.62 7.37
C ASP A 271 -15.72 -11.13 7.67
N GLY A 272 -16.64 -11.72 8.44
CA GLY A 272 -16.71 -13.18 8.63
C GLY A 272 -15.60 -13.76 9.51
N CYS A 273 -14.79 -12.89 10.09
CA CYS A 273 -13.67 -13.24 10.95
C CYS A 273 -13.89 -12.63 12.35
N PRO A 274 -14.37 -13.40 13.34
CA PRO A 274 -14.64 -12.88 14.68
C PRO A 274 -13.38 -12.41 15.43
N LEU A 275 -12.19 -12.78 14.94
CA LEU A 275 -10.89 -12.43 15.53
C LEU A 275 -10.17 -11.29 14.80
N ASP A 276 -10.80 -10.61 13.84
CA ASP A 276 -10.15 -9.55 13.06
C ASP A 276 -9.61 -8.40 13.93
N GLY A 277 -10.26 -8.12 15.07
CA GLY A 277 -9.80 -7.14 16.06
C GLY A 277 -8.92 -7.70 17.19
N ALA A 278 -8.62 -9.00 17.20
CA ALA A 278 -7.89 -9.64 18.28
C ALA A 278 -6.39 -9.36 18.21
N ASN A 279 -5.74 -9.23 19.37
CA ASN A 279 -4.28 -9.19 19.45
C ASN A 279 -3.67 -10.59 19.29
N PHE A 280 -2.33 -10.68 19.34
CA PHE A 280 -1.59 -11.96 19.26
C PHE A 280 -2.04 -13.00 20.31
N SER A 281 -2.59 -12.57 21.46
CA SER A 281 -3.12 -13.45 22.50
C SER A 281 -4.62 -13.77 22.36
N GLY A 282 -5.24 -13.42 21.22
CA GLY A 282 -6.66 -13.71 20.95
C GLY A 282 -7.63 -12.82 21.73
N VAL A 283 -7.14 -11.77 22.40
CA VAL A 283 -7.97 -10.82 23.14
C VAL A 283 -8.33 -9.68 22.20
N ILE A 284 -9.63 -9.43 22.03
CA ILE A 284 -10.14 -8.22 21.36
C ILE A 284 -10.08 -7.10 22.40
N PRO A 285 -9.15 -6.14 22.29
CA PRO A 285 -9.03 -5.11 23.30
C PRO A 285 -10.24 -4.18 23.19
N THR A 286 -10.95 -3.95 24.29
CA THR A 286 -12.08 -3.00 24.37
C THR A 286 -11.65 -1.57 24.03
N ASP A 287 -10.35 -1.29 24.17
CA ASP A 287 -9.77 0.04 24.02
C ASP A 287 -9.05 0.23 22.67
N ARG A 288 -9.03 -0.80 21.80
CA ARG A 288 -8.60 -0.63 20.42
C ARG A 288 -9.78 -0.06 19.64
N TYR A 289 -9.83 1.26 19.60
CA TYR A 289 -10.56 2.01 18.58
C TYR A 289 -9.92 1.70 17.22
N ILE A 290 -10.41 0.66 16.55
CA ILE A 290 -10.23 0.46 15.10
C ILE A 290 -11.25 1.34 14.39
#